data_AF-A0A1M7INX5-F1
#
_entry.id   AF-A0A1M7INX5-F1
#
_cell.length_a   1.000
_cell.length_b   1.000
_cell.length_c   1.000
_cell.angle_alpha   90.00
_cell.angle_beta   90.00
_cell.angle_gamma   90.00
#
_symmetry.space_group_name_H-M   'P 1'
#
loop_
_entity.id
_entity.type
_entity.pdbx_description
1 polymer ?
#
loop_
_entity_poly.entity_id
_entity_poly.type
_entity_poly.pdbx_seq_one_letter_code
_entity_poly.pdbx_strand_id
1 'polypeptide(L)' 'MPNSTEIKGNYNELKGKLKQKFAELTDDDVLFEEGKEDETWGKLQQKLGKTEKEIKSLFE' A
#
# COMPACT_ATOMS: atom_id res chain seq x y z
N MET A 1 -10.77 -17.38 12.29
CA MET A 1 -11.24 -16.56 11.15
C MET A 1 -10.46 -15.26 11.26
N PRO A 2 -9.49 -14.97 10.39
CA PRO A 2 -8.74 -13.73 10.50
C PRO A 2 -9.69 -12.57 10.25
N ASN A 3 -9.75 -11.66 11.21
CA ASN A 3 -10.71 -10.57 11.24
C ASN A 3 -10.23 -9.49 10.25
N SER A 4 -11.13 -8.91 9.45
CA SER A 4 -10.82 -7.83 8.49
C SER A 4 -10.05 -6.64 9.08
N THR A 5 -10.00 -6.53 10.41
CA THR A 5 -9.21 -5.57 11.18
C THR A 5 -7.69 -5.74 11.02
N GLU A 6 -7.20 -6.97 10.83
CA GLU A 6 -5.75 -7.25 10.71
C GLU A 6 -5.18 -6.71 9.39
N ILE A 7 -6.00 -6.74 8.33
CA ILE A 7 -5.63 -6.24 6.99
C ILE A 7 -5.46 -4.71 7.01
N LYS A 8 -6.37 -3.97 7.69
CA LYS A 8 -6.27 -2.51 7.86
C LYS A 8 -5.09 -2.10 8.75
N GLY A 9 -4.81 -2.88 9.80
CA GLY A 9 -3.66 -2.64 10.68
C GLY A 9 -2.34 -2.72 9.92
N ASN A 10 -2.17 -3.75 9.08
CA ASN A 10 -0.96 -3.97 8.32
C ASN A 10 -0.74 -2.91 7.22
N TYR A 11 -1.81 -2.37 6.64
CA TYR A 11 -1.70 -1.37 5.57
C TYR A 11 -1.07 -0.06 6.07
N ASN A 12 -1.45 0.45 7.24
CA ASN A 12 -0.87 1.70 7.76
C ASN A 12 0.64 1.59 7.97
N GLU A 13 1.13 0.43 8.40
CA GLU A 13 2.56 0.19 8.53
C GLU A 13 3.23 0.04 7.16
N LEU A 14 2.60 -0.68 6.23
CA LEU A 14 3.04 -0.82 4.84
C LEU A 14 3.20 0.54 4.17
N LYS A 15 2.23 1.45 4.34
CA LYS A 15 2.25 2.82 3.82
C LYS A 15 3.46 3.60 4.32
N GLY A 16 3.78 3.48 5.61
CA GLY A 16 4.94 4.14 6.21
C GLY A 16 6.24 3.63 5.61
N LYS A 17 6.38 2.31 5.50
CA LYS A 17 7.56 1.68 4.89
C LYS A 17 7.68 2.00 3.39
N LEU A 18 6.56 2.07 2.67
CA LEU A 18 6.49 2.48 1.28
C LEU A 18 7.03 3.90 1.09
N LYS A 19 6.54 4.88 1.85
CA LYS A 19 7.04 6.27 1.78
C LYS A 19 8.51 6.39 2.18
N GLN A 20 8.98 5.58 3.12
CA GLN A 20 10.40 5.56 3.51
C GLN A 20 11.29 4.97 2.42
N LYS A 21 10.83 3.92 1.73
CA LYS A 21 11.61 3.21 0.71
C LYS A 21 11.56 3.92 -0.65
N PHE A 22 10.43 4.54 -0.96
CA PHE A 22 10.16 5.21 -2.22
C PHE A 22 9.85 6.69 -1.96
N ALA A 23 10.89 7.54 -2.07
CA ALA A 23 10.76 8.98 -1.89
C ALA A 23 9.87 9.67 -2.93
N GLU A 24 9.55 8.97 -4.02
CA GLU A 24 8.62 9.36 -5.07
C GLU A 24 7.14 9.22 -4.66
N LEU A 25 6.83 8.43 -3.63
CA LEU A 25 5.48 8.26 -3.11
C LEU A 25 5.12 9.40 -2.17
N THR A 26 3.97 10.01 -2.42
CA THR A 26 3.38 11.04 -1.56
C THR A 26 2.33 10.42 -0.64
N ASP A 27 1.86 11.20 0.34
CA ASP A 27 0.78 10.76 1.24
C ASP A 27 -0.47 10.32 0.47
N ASP A 28 -0.77 10.97 -0.67
CA ASP A 28 -1.95 10.69 -1.48
C ASP A 28 -1.85 9.34 -2.21
N ASP A 29 -0.66 8.95 -2.67
CA ASP A 29 -0.47 7.69 -3.40
C ASP A 29 -0.59 6.46 -2.50
N VAL A 30 -0.27 6.62 -1.21
CA VAL A 30 -0.38 5.56 -0.20
C VAL A 30 -1.62 5.77 0.70
N LEU A 31 -2.52 6.69 0.32
CA LEU A 31 -3.70 7.00 1.09
C LEU A 31 -4.74 5.91 0.87
N PHE A 32 -4.92 5.06 1.88
CA PHE A 32 -5.99 4.08 1.87
C PHE A 32 -7.28 4.71 2.38
N GLU A 33 -8.21 4.93 1.46
CA GLU A 33 -9.59 5.27 1.78
C GLU A 33 -10.46 4.01 1.67
N GLU A 34 -11.34 3.83 2.65
CA GLU A 34 -12.25 2.68 2.70
C GLU A 34 -13.17 2.70 1.47
N GLY A 35 -13.15 1.61 0.69
CA GLY A 35 -13.86 1.52 -0.60
C GLY A 35 -13.08 2.04 -1.82
N LYS A 36 -11.85 2.57 -1.64
CA LYS A 36 -10.93 2.94 -2.73
C LYS A 36 -9.64 2.11 -2.72
N GLU A 37 -9.71 0.92 -2.17
CA GLU A 37 -8.56 0.03 -1.98
C GLU A 37 -7.94 -0.33 -3.34
N ASP A 38 -8.78 -0.66 -4.32
CA ASP A 38 -8.37 -0.93 -5.70
C ASP A 38 -7.71 0.29 -6.37
N GLU A 39 -8.24 1.51 -6.16
CA GLU A 39 -7.68 2.73 -6.75
C GLU A 39 -6.30 3.03 -6.16
N THR A 40 -6.15 2.86 -4.85
CA THR A 40 -4.89 3.08 -4.13
C THR A 40 -3.83 2.10 -4.62
N TRP A 41 -4.18 0.81 -4.74
CA TRP A 41 -3.28 -0.18 -5.29
C TRP A 41 -2.93 0.12 -6.76
N GLY A 42 -3.90 0.51 -7.59
CA GLY A 42 -3.65 0.90 -8.97
C GLY A 42 -2.64 2.04 -9.10
N LYS A 43 -2.80 3.11 -8.30
CA LYS A 43 -1.85 4.24 -8.25
C LYS A 43 -0.45 3.78 -7.86
N LEU A 44 -0.33 2.96 -6.81
CA LEU A 44 0.96 2.41 -6.36
C LEU A 44 1.62 1.57 -7.44
N GLN A 45 0.87 0.72 -8.13
CA GLN A 45 1.40 -0.11 -9.20
C GLN A 45 1.90 0.73 -10.39
N GLN A 46 1.15 1.77 -10.76
CA GLN A 46 1.53 2.67 -11.85
C GLN A 46 2.77 3.51 -11.50
N LYS A 47 2.85 3.99 -10.25
CA LYS A 47 3.94 4.87 -9.81
C LYS A 47 5.25 4.10 -9.63
N LEU A 48 5.18 2.97 -8.93
CA LEU A 48 6.33 2.11 -8.67
C LEU A 48 6.71 1.22 -9.87
N GLY A 49 5.83 1.12 -10.88
CA GLY A 49 5.98 0.18 -11.99
C GLY A 49 6.03 -1.28 -11.54
N LYS A 50 5.42 -1.59 -10.38
CA LYS A 50 5.49 -2.90 -9.71
C LYS A 50 4.11 -3.46 -9.52
N THR A 51 3.99 -4.78 -9.46
CA THR A 51 2.72 -5.41 -9.09
C THR A 51 2.45 -5.29 -7.59
N GLU A 52 1.17 -5.32 -7.18
CA GLU A 52 0.80 -5.40 -5.76
C GLU A 52 1.57 -6.51 -5.03
N LYS A 53 1.75 -7.66 -5.68
CA LYS A 53 2.52 -8.78 -5.13
C LYS A 53 3.97 -8.43 -4.89
N GLU A 54 4.64 -7.81 -5.87
CA GLU A 54 6.02 -7.35 -5.67
C GLU A 54 6.11 -6.34 -4.53
N ILE A 55 5.16 -5.41 -4.45
CA ILE A 55 5.12 -4.42 -3.38
C ILE A 55 4.99 -5.11 -2.02
N LYS A 56 4.06 -6.06 -1.88
CA LYS A 56 3.89 -6.84 -0.64
C LYS A 56 5.15 -7.63 -0.29
N SER A 57 5.79 -8.27 -1.26
CA SER A 57 7.04 -9.01 -1.05
C SER A 57 8.24 -8.15 -0.66
N LEU A 58 8.17 -6.81 -0.76
CA LEU A 58 9.21 -5.92 -0.21
C LEU A 58 9.16 -5.81 1.32
N PHE A 59 8.07 -6.26 1.93
CA PHE A 59 7.76 -6.09 3.35
C PHE A 59 7.28 -7.39 4.04
N GLU A 60 7.30 -8.52 3.31
CA GLU A 60 7.17 -9.89 3.80
C GLU A 60 8.55 -10.41 4.23
#